data_AF-A6I3H2-F1
#
_entry.id   AF-A6I3H2-F1
#
_cell.length_a   1.000
_cell.length_b   1.000
_cell.length_c   1.000
_cell.angle_alpha   90.00
_cell.angle_beta   90.00
_cell.angle_gamma   90.00
#
_symmetry.space_group_name_H-M   'P 1'
#
loop_
_entity.id
_entity.type
_entity.pdbx_description
1 polymer ?
#
loop_
_entity_poly.entity_id
_entity_poly.type
_entity_poly.pdbx_seq_one_letter_code
_entity_poly.pdbx_strand_id
1 'polypeptide(L)'
;MLNSEAENVTLVPVQDIIFPSDFDIRTMRDDIALALLYFPVNYSSLIQPVCLPRKPFQVNSGTVCWVTGWGQQNKTGSASVLLQEVQQNILL
;
A
#
# COMPACT_ATOMS: atom_id res chain seq x y z
N MET A 1 9.45 -9.75 10.55
CA MET A 1 8.78 -8.92 11.57
C MET A 1 9.30 -7.51 11.40
N LEU A 2 8.42 -6.51 11.28
CA LEU A 2 8.86 -5.12 11.39
C LEU A 2 9.52 -4.97 12.77
N ASN A 3 10.73 -4.41 12.83
CA ASN A 3 11.42 -4.21 14.09
C ASN A 3 10.50 -3.43 15.03
N SER A 4 10.14 -4.03 16.17
CA SER A 4 9.35 -3.41 17.24
C SER A 4 10.07 -2.26 17.95
N GLU A 5 11.22 -1.83 17.43
CA GLU A 5 12.12 -0.80 17.97
C GLU A 5 12.13 0.48 17.13
N ALA A 6 11.34 0.57 16.05
CA ALA A 6 11.22 1.84 15.33
C ALA A 6 10.44 2.84 16.22
N GLU A 7 11.10 3.92 16.62
CA GLU A 7 10.63 4.88 17.64
C GLU A 7 9.27 5.53 17.34
N ASN A 8 8.77 5.43 16.10
CA ASN A 8 7.53 6.07 15.63
C ASN A 8 6.54 5.07 14.98
N VAL A 9 6.34 3.89 15.56
CA VAL A 9 5.38 2.89 15.05
C VAL A 9 4.06 2.93 15.83
N THR A 10 2.94 2.97 15.09
CA THR A 10 1.59 2.74 15.66
C THR A 10 1.11 1.36 15.22
N LEU A 11 0.88 0.46 16.18
CA LEU A 11 0.32 -0.86 15.93
C LEU A 11 -1.20 -0.83 16.15
N VAL A 12 -1.96 -1.21 15.11
CA VAL A 12 -3.43 -1.24 15.16
C VAL A 12 -3.92 -2.62 14.76
N PRO A 13 -4.66 -3.35 15.61
CA PRO A 13 -5.28 -4.60 15.23
C PRO A 13 -6.28 -4.41 14.09
N VAL A 14 -6.32 -5.38 13.18
CA VAL A 14 -7.34 -5.45 12.13
C VAL A 14 -8.60 -6.08 12.73
N GLN A 15 -9.73 -5.39 12.60
CA GLN A 15 -11.04 -5.88 13.01
C GLN A 15 -11.63 -6.83 11.97
N ASP A 16 -11.52 -6.46 10.70
CA ASP A 16 -12.08 -7.23 9.59
C ASP A 16 -11.31 -6.96 8.28
N ILE A 17 -11.41 -7.88 7.33
CA ILE A 17 -10.87 -7.74 5.98
C ILE A 17 -12.01 -7.95 4.98
N ILE A 18 -12.34 -6.91 4.24
CA ILE A 18 -13.46 -6.88 3.30
C ILE A 18 -12.90 -7.03 1.88
N PHE A 19 -13.29 -8.12 1.21
CA PHE A 19 -12.92 -8.39 -0.18
C PHE A 19 -14.09 -8.12 -1.13
N PRO A 20 -13.83 -7.72 -2.38
CA PRO A 20 -14.82 -7.73 -3.45
C PRO A 20 -15.41 -9.14 -3.61
N SER A 21 -16.72 -9.23 -3.85
CA SER A 21 -17.38 -10.51 -4.12
C SER A 21 -16.83 -11.22 -5.35
N ASP A 22 -16.27 -10.45 -6.28
CA ASP A 22 -15.84 -10.91 -7.61
C ASP A 22 -14.33 -11.16 -7.68
N PHE A 23 -13.62 -11.06 -6.54
CA PHE A 23 -12.19 -11.38 -6.48
C PHE A 23 -11.93 -12.81 -6.92
N ASP A 24 -11.04 -12.99 -7.89
CA ASP A 24 -10.65 -14.29 -8.40
C ASP A 24 -9.15 -14.52 -8.19
N ILE A 25 -8.83 -15.42 -7.25
CA ILE A 25 -7.45 -15.78 -6.89
C ILE A 25 -6.66 -16.42 -8.04
N ARG A 26 -7.32 -17.00 -9.05
CA ARG A 26 -6.63 -17.63 -10.19
C ARG A 26 -6.17 -16.60 -11.21
N THR A 27 -6.97 -15.56 -11.41
CA THR A 27 -6.69 -14.51 -12.41
C THR A 27 -6.16 -13.22 -11.78
N MET A 28 -6.21 -13.11 -10.44
CA MET A 28 -5.96 -11.88 -9.70
C MET A 28 -6.89 -10.73 -10.15
N ARG A 29 -8.07 -11.08 -10.66
CA ARG A 29 -9.08 -10.09 -11.03
C ARG A 29 -9.68 -9.49 -9.76
N ASP A 30 -9.88 -8.17 -9.78
CA ASP A 30 -10.41 -7.40 -8.65
C ASP A 30 -9.57 -7.55 -7.37
N ASP A 31 -8.24 -7.60 -7.54
CA ASP A 31 -7.24 -7.70 -6.47
C ASP A 31 -7.12 -6.39 -5.65
N ILE A 32 -8.10 -6.18 -4.79
CA ILE A 32 -8.15 -5.07 -3.82
C ILE A 32 -8.91 -5.55 -2.58
N ALA A 33 -8.56 -5.05 -1.39
CA ALA A 33 -9.29 -5.31 -0.16
C ALA A 33 -9.26 -4.08 0.76
N LEU A 34 -10.21 -4.01 1.69
CA LEU A 34 -10.22 -3.02 2.77
C LEU A 34 -9.94 -3.71 4.09
N ALA A 35 -8.90 -3.26 4.81
CA ALA A 35 -8.66 -3.66 6.19
C ALA A 35 -9.35 -2.65 7.13
N LEU A 36 -10.40 -3.08 7.83
CA LEU A 36 -11.06 -2.28 8.84
C LEU A 36 -10.22 -2.32 10.12
N LEU A 37 -9.78 -1.15 10.59
CA LEU A 37 -9.02 -1.03 11.83
C LEU A 37 -9.96 -1.17 13.04
N TYR A 38 -9.52 -1.87 14.10
CA TYR A 38 -10.29 -2.04 15.33
C TYR A 38 -10.54 -0.73 16.08
N PHE A 39 -9.64 0.24 15.95
CA PHE A 39 -9.82 1.60 16.41
C PHE A 39 -9.24 2.59 15.38
N PRO A 40 -9.78 3.82 15.29
CA PRO A 40 -9.25 4.84 14.39
C PRO A 40 -7.83 5.23 14.77
N VAL A 41 -7.03 5.63 13.78
CA VAL A 41 -5.71 6.23 13.98
C VAL A 41 -5.81 7.75 14.03
N ASN A 42 -5.04 8.37 14.92
CA ASN A 42 -4.91 9.82 14.96
C ASN A 42 -3.97 10.30 13.86
N TYR A 43 -4.39 11.32 13.11
CA TYR A 43 -3.55 11.95 12.11
C TYR A 43 -2.41 12.73 12.75
N SER A 44 -1.25 12.71 12.09
CA SER A 44 -0.03 13.38 12.56
C SER A 44 0.82 13.80 11.35
N SER A 45 2.00 14.37 11.58
CA SER A 45 2.97 14.61 10.50
C SER A 45 3.45 13.32 9.81
N LEU A 46 3.31 12.16 10.45
CA LEU A 46 3.76 10.85 9.94
C LEU A 46 2.60 9.95 9.49
N ILE A 47 1.36 10.24 9.91
CA ILE A 47 0.17 9.44 9.58
C ILE A 47 -0.84 10.35 8.89
N GLN A 48 -1.00 10.16 7.58
CA GLN A 48 -1.96 10.89 6.74
C GLN A 48 -2.60 9.93 5.72
N PRO A 49 -3.87 10.14 5.34
CA PRO A 49 -4.50 9.36 4.28
C PRO A 49 -3.97 9.76 2.91
N VAL A 50 -3.99 8.81 1.96
CA VAL A 50 -3.80 9.11 0.54
C VAL A 50 -5.13 9.54 -0.08
N CYS A 51 -5.08 10.45 -1.06
CA CYS A 51 -6.24 10.85 -1.83
C CYS A 51 -6.72 9.70 -2.73
N LEU A 52 -8.02 9.42 -2.73
CA LEU A 52 -8.63 8.55 -3.73
C LEU A 52 -8.94 9.34 -5.00
N PRO A 53 -8.72 8.75 -6.18
CA PRO A 53 -9.04 9.40 -7.44
C PRO A 53 -10.56 9.59 -7.60
N ARG A 54 -10.99 10.73 -8.15
CA ARG A 54 -12.39 10.95 -8.53
C ARG A 54 -12.69 10.26 -9.87
N LYS A 55 -13.87 9.67 -10.01
CA LYS A 55 -14.32 9.07 -11.28
C LYS A 55 -14.87 10.14 -12.23
N PRO A 56 -14.61 10.05 -13.55
CA PRO A 56 -13.68 9.12 -14.19
C PRO A 56 -12.22 9.51 -13.90
N PHE A 57 -11.40 8.52 -13.57
CA PHE A 57 -9.96 8.70 -13.39
C PHE A 57 -9.24 8.17 -14.62
N GLN A 58 -8.51 9.03 -15.31
CA GLN A 58 -7.65 8.68 -16.42
C GLN A 58 -6.26 9.23 -16.15
N VAL A 59 -5.25 8.39 -16.36
CA VAL A 59 -3.85 8.76 -16.25
C VAL A 59 -3.23 8.57 -17.62
N ASN A 60 -2.50 9.58 -18.09
CA ASN A 60 -1.89 9.54 -19.42
C ASN A 60 -0.64 8.66 -19.42
N SER A 61 -0.38 7.99 -20.54
CA SER A 61 0.91 7.31 -20.77
C SER A 61 2.07 8.29 -20.61
N GLY A 62 3.15 7.84 -19.98
CA GLY A 62 4.29 8.69 -19.61
C GLY A 62 4.09 9.52 -18.35
N THR A 63 2.92 9.46 -17.70
CA THR A 63 2.75 10.08 -16.37
C THR A 63 3.72 9.42 -15.39
N VAL A 64 4.51 10.25 -14.71
CA VAL A 64 5.46 9.80 -13.69
C VAL A 64 4.70 9.50 -12.39
N CYS A 65 4.96 8.32 -11.82
CA CYS A 65 4.37 7.86 -10.56
C CYS A 65 5.46 7.28 -9.66
N TRP A 66 5.14 7.14 -8.37
CA TRP A 66 6.02 6.56 -7.37
C TRP A 66 5.40 5.29 -6.83
N VAL A 67 6.22 4.26 -6.66
CA VAL A 67 5.88 3.05 -5.92
C VAL A 67 6.81 2.97 -4.72
N THR A 68 6.24 2.78 -3.53
CA THR A 68 7.00 2.74 -2.27
C THR A 68 6.76 1.43 -1.53
N GLY A 69 7.75 0.94 -0.80
CA GLY A 69 7.58 -0.24 0.06
C GLY A 69 8.87 -0.76 0.69
N TRP A 70 8.73 -1.84 1.47
CA TRP A 70 9.82 -2.54 2.17
C TRP A 70 10.17 -3.89 1.51
N GLY A 71 9.72 -4.14 0.28
CA GLY A 71 9.91 -5.41 -0.42
C GLY A 71 11.39 -5.78 -0.66
N GLN A 72 11.61 -6.97 -1.23
CA GLN A 72 12.95 -7.40 -1.63
C GLN A 72 13.48 -6.50 -2.74
N GLN A 73 14.71 -6.00 -2.60
CA GLN A 73 15.34 -5.16 -3.63
C GLN A 73 15.92 -5.99 -4.79
N ASN A 74 16.32 -7.23 -4.51
CA ASN A 74 16.89 -8.17 -5.47
C ASN A 74 16.16 -9.51 -5.36
N LYS A 75 16.16 -10.31 -6.45
CA LYS A 75 15.45 -11.60 -6.55
C LYS A 75 15.77 -12.64 -5.47
N THR A 76 16.88 -12.47 -4.75
CA THR A 76 17.37 -13.39 -3.72
C THR A 76 17.65 -12.68 -2.39
N GLY A 77 17.20 -11.43 -2.24
CA GLY A 77 17.47 -10.60 -1.08
C GLY A 77 16.41 -10.70 0.00
N SER A 78 16.74 -10.20 1.19
CA SER A 78 15.76 -9.95 2.25
C SER A 78 14.95 -8.68 1.98
N ALA A 79 13.78 -8.57 2.62
CA ALA A 79 13.01 -7.34 2.68
C ALA A 79 13.86 -6.19 3.24
N SER A 80 13.66 -4.98 2.72
CA SER A 80 14.35 -3.78 3.19
C SER A 80 13.84 -3.37 4.57
N VAL A 81 14.75 -2.98 5.48
CA VAL A 81 14.37 -2.38 6.77
C VAL A 81 13.90 -0.94 6.59
N LEU A 82 14.50 -0.22 5.64
CA LEU A 82 14.15 1.16 5.31
C LEU A 82 13.11 1.20 4.19
N LEU A 83 12.14 2.12 4.29
CA LEU A 83 11.20 2.37 3.20
C LEU A 83 11.97 2.79 1.95
N GLN A 84 11.67 2.16 0.83
CA GLN A 84 12.24 2.49 -0.47
C GLN A 84 11.17 3.12 -1.37
N GLU A 85 11.61 3.87 -2.36
CA GLU A 85 10.76 4.42 -3.41
C GLU A 85 11.41 4.21 -4.78
N VAL A 86 10.57 4.07 -5.81
CA VAL A 86 11.01 4.02 -7.19
C VAL A 86 10.08 4.86 -8.06
N GLN A 87 10.69 5.69 -8.91
CA GLN A 87 9.99 6.43 -9.93
C GLN A 87 9.71 5.52 -11.13
N GLN A 88 8.47 5.52 -11.61
CA GLN A 88 7.98 4.72 -12.74
C GLN A 88 7.18 5.59 -13.71
N ASN A 89 7.06 5.14 -14.95
CA ASN A 89 6.20 5.76 -15.95
C ASN A 89 5.00 4.86 -16.19
N ILE A 90 3.80 5.44 -16.22
CA ILE A 90 2.60 4.71 -16.64
C ILE A 90 2.75 4.32 -18.12
N LEU A 91 2.59 3.03 -18.39
CA LEU A 91 2.49 2.47 -19.73
C LEU A 91 1.04 2.01 -19.91
N LEU A 92 0.37 2.53 -20.94
CA LEU A 92 -0.99 2.14 -21.33
C LEU A 92 -0.96 1.16 -22.49
#